data_AF-A0A958AR74-F1
#
_entry.id   AF-A0A958AR74-F1
#
_cell.length_a   1.000
_cell.length_b   1.000
_cell.length_c   1.000
_cell.angle_alpha   90.00
_cell.angle_beta   90.00
_cell.angle_gamma   90.00
#
_symmetry.space_group_name_H-M   'P 1'
#
loop_
_entity.id
_entity.type
_entity.pdbx_description
1 polymer ?
#
loop_
_entity_poly.entity_id
_entity_poly.type
_entity_poly.pdbx_seq_one_letter_code
_entity_poly.pdbx_strand_id
1 'polypeptide(L)'
;MMVELPLFIRLYLDEDVHKRVASALRLRSFDVVSAHEVRQWGLRDEAQLIYAVDEQRTLFTFNTADYVKLHLAWLNNGQDHFGIIVSEQLPIGETSRRLLNLLNQVTAEDVRNQVLWLQAFK
;
A
#
# COMPACT_ATOMS: atom_id res chain seq x y z
N MET A 1 -20.38 -9.39 7.53
CA MET A 1 -19.58 -9.53 8.77
C MET A 1 -18.62 -8.37 8.79
N MET A 2 -18.55 -7.62 9.89
CA MET A 2 -17.48 -6.63 10.08
C MET A 2 -16.18 -7.41 10.28
N VAL A 3 -15.22 -7.25 9.38
CA VAL A 3 -13.86 -7.74 9.56
C VAL A 3 -13.20 -6.81 10.57
N GLU A 4 -12.74 -7.33 11.71
CA GLU A 4 -11.91 -6.55 12.63
C GLU A 4 -10.60 -6.19 11.94
N LEU A 5 -10.32 -4.90 11.84
CA LEU A 5 -9.07 -4.41 11.27
C LEU A 5 -7.97 -4.45 12.33
N PRO A 6 -6.73 -4.82 11.96
CA PRO A 6 -5.59 -4.63 12.84
C PRO A 6 -5.36 -3.14 13.10
N LEU A 7 -4.80 -2.77 14.26
CA LEU A 7 -4.44 -1.37 14.54
C LEU A 7 -3.42 -0.84 13.52
N PHE A 8 -2.42 -1.66 13.18
CA PHE A 8 -1.33 -1.28 12.30
C PHE A 8 -1.57 -1.69 10.86
N ILE A 9 -1.15 -0.83 9.94
CA ILE A 9 -1.16 -1.10 8.50
C ILE A 9 -0.26 -2.31 8.18
N ARG A 10 -0.82 -3.25 7.42
CA ARG A 10 -0.07 -4.30 6.72
C ARG A 10 0.15 -3.82 5.29
N LEU A 11 1.39 -3.78 4.83
CA LEU A 11 1.73 -3.13 3.57
C LEU A 11 2.00 -4.15 2.46
N TYR A 12 1.50 -3.85 1.26
CA TYR A 12 1.81 -4.55 0.02
C TYR A 12 2.49 -3.57 -0.95
N LEU A 13 3.74 -3.85 -1.32
CA LEU A 13 4.49 -3.01 -2.25
C LEU A 13 4.28 -3.49 -3.68
N ASP A 14 3.86 -2.57 -4.54
CA ASP A 14 3.73 -2.77 -5.98
C ASP A 14 5.07 -3.17 -6.64
N GLU A 15 5.01 -3.73 -7.85
CA GLU A 15 6.16 -4.37 -8.48
C GLU A 15 7.30 -3.40 -8.86
N ASP A 16 6.97 -2.13 -9.11
CA ASP A 16 7.93 -1.08 -9.44
C ASP A 16 8.59 -0.46 -8.19
N VAL A 17 8.19 -0.88 -6.99
CA VAL A 17 8.79 -0.43 -5.75
C VAL A 17 10.11 -1.19 -5.50
N HIS A 18 11.13 -0.46 -5.07
CA HIS A 18 12.43 -1.04 -4.72
C HIS A 18 12.29 -2.21 -3.73
N LYS A 19 12.67 -3.43 -4.14
CA LYS A 19 12.56 -4.68 -3.35
C LYS A 19 13.11 -4.58 -1.93
N ARG A 20 14.17 -3.79 -1.73
CA ARG A 20 14.82 -3.59 -0.43
C ARG A 20 13.98 -2.77 0.57
N VAL A 21 12.95 -2.04 0.13
CA VAL A 21 12.04 -1.29 1.00
C VAL A 21 11.29 -2.24 1.94
N ALA A 22 10.76 -3.36 1.43
CA ALA A 22 10.06 -4.35 2.24
C ALA A 22 10.94 -4.86 3.38
N SER A 23 12.17 -5.28 3.06
CA SER A 23 13.14 -5.73 4.06
C SER A 23 13.51 -4.63 5.07
N ALA A 24 13.69 -3.39 4.62
CA ALA A 24 14.02 -2.27 5.52
C ALA A 24 12.90 -1.96 6.52
N LEU A 25 11.64 -2.06 6.11
CA LEU A 25 10.49 -1.85 6.99
C LEU A 25 10.26 -3.04 7.93
N ARG A 26 10.44 -4.28 7.46
CA ARG A 26 10.36 -5.48 8.31
C ARG A 26 11.42 -5.51 9.42
N LEU A 27 12.61 -4.96 9.20
CA LEU A 27 13.62 -4.78 10.26
C LEU A 27 13.14 -3.88 11.41
N ARG A 28 12.05 -3.13 11.20
CA ARG A 28 11.39 -2.29 12.20
C ARG A 28 10.04 -2.87 12.64
N SER A 29 9.85 -4.18 12.43
CA SER A 29 8.69 -4.98 12.86
C SER A 29 7.36 -4.67 12.16
N PHE A 30 7.36 -3.96 11.04
CA PHE A 30 6.16 -3.79 10.22
C PHE A 30 5.91 -5.02 9.33
N ASP A 31 4.64 -5.41 9.18
CA ASP A 31 4.23 -6.44 8.23
C ASP A 31 4.20 -5.87 6.81
N VAL A 32 5.22 -6.17 6.03
CA VAL A 32 5.38 -5.69 4.65
C VAL A 32 5.75 -6.85 3.75
N VAL A 33 5.07 -6.96 2.61
CA VAL A 33 5.44 -7.87 1.51
C VAL A 33 5.48 -7.08 0.20
N SER A 34 6.29 -7.51 -0.76
CA SER A 34 6.30 -6.95 -2.12
C SER A 34 5.75 -7.92 -3.15
N ALA A 35 5.22 -7.42 -4.27
CA ALA A 35 4.73 -8.22 -5.40
C ALA A 35 5.73 -9.30 -5.84
N HIS A 36 7.03 -8.97 -5.82
CA HIS A 36 8.10 -9.92 -6.15
C HIS A 36 8.21 -11.07 -5.15
N GLU A 37 8.05 -10.81 -3.84
CA GLU A 37 8.19 -11.82 -2.78
C GLU A 37 7.03 -12.81 -2.77
N VAL A 38 5.83 -12.32 -3.06
CA VAL A 38 4.60 -13.15 -3.11
C VAL A 38 4.29 -13.65 -4.52
N ARG A 39 5.20 -13.41 -5.48
CA ARG A 39 5.10 -13.87 -6.89
C ARG A 39 3.87 -13.33 -7.64
N GLN A 40 3.44 -12.12 -7.29
CA GLN A 40 2.35 -11.38 -7.93
C GLN A 40 2.87 -10.26 -8.84
N TRP A 41 4.11 -10.34 -9.31
CA TRP A 41 4.67 -9.39 -10.28
C TRP A 41 4.13 -9.66 -11.70
N GLY A 42 4.06 -8.62 -12.54
CA GLY A 42 3.50 -8.68 -13.90
C GLY A 42 1.98 -8.77 -13.96
N LEU A 43 1.29 -8.62 -12.83
CA LEU A 43 -0.17 -8.51 -12.79
C LEU A 43 -0.62 -7.10 -13.17
N ARG A 44 -1.85 -6.99 -13.69
CA ARG A 44 -2.50 -5.71 -13.92
C ARG A 44 -2.83 -5.03 -12.60
N ASP A 45 -2.92 -3.70 -12.60
CA ASP A 45 -3.24 -2.89 -11.41
C ASP A 45 -4.48 -3.38 -10.64
N GLU A 46 -5.56 -3.75 -11.35
CA GLU A 46 -6.76 -4.29 -10.72
C GLU A 46 -6.50 -5.60 -9.97
N ALA A 47 -5.71 -6.50 -10.54
CA ALA A 47 -5.36 -7.76 -9.89
C ALA A 47 -4.40 -7.56 -8.71
N GLN A 48 -3.53 -6.54 -8.76
CA GLN A 48 -2.72 -6.13 -7.61
C GLN A 48 -3.59 -5.63 -6.45
N LEU A 49 -4.60 -4.80 -6.75
CA LEU A 49 -5.51 -4.29 -5.73
C LEU A 49 -6.41 -5.39 -5.16
N ILE A 50 -6.91 -6.31 -5.98
CA ILE A 50 -7.65 -7.50 -5.52
C ILE A 50 -6.78 -8.32 -4.55
N TYR A 51 -5.53 -8.62 -4.92
CA TYR A 51 -4.62 -9.33 -4.03
C TYR A 51 -4.42 -8.59 -2.70
N ALA A 52 -4.22 -7.27 -2.75
CA ALA A 52 -4.08 -6.46 -1.54
C ALA A 52 -5.34 -6.56 -0.65
N VAL A 53 -6.53 -6.59 -1.25
CA VAL A 53 -7.80 -6.75 -0.52
C VAL A 53 -7.97 -8.13 0.08
N ASP A 54 -7.69 -9.19 -0.68
CA ASP A 54 -7.76 -10.57 -0.20
C ASP A 54 -6.82 -10.81 0.99
N GLU A 55 -5.65 -10.18 0.97
CA GLU A 55 -4.65 -10.25 2.04
C GLU A 55 -4.83 -9.19 3.16
N GLN A 56 -5.83 -8.32 3.03
CA GLN A 56 -6.13 -7.23 3.95
C GLN A 56 -4.93 -6.28 4.16
N ARG A 57 -4.33 -5.85 3.05
CA ARG A 57 -3.13 -5.01 2.99
C ARG A 57 -3.41 -3.68 2.29
N THR A 58 -2.81 -2.63 2.80
CA THR A 58 -2.70 -1.35 2.10
C THR A 58 -1.69 -1.48 0.97
N LEU A 59 -2.04 -1.04 -0.24
CA LEU A 59 -1.15 -1.08 -1.39
C LEU A 59 -0.29 0.19 -1.46
N PHE A 60 1.00 0.07 -1.72
CA PHE A 60 1.89 1.20 -2.02
C PHE A 60 2.44 1.11 -3.44
N THR A 61 2.30 2.18 -4.21
CA THR A 61 2.73 2.25 -5.62
C THR A 61 3.31 3.60 -6.01
N PHE A 62 4.15 3.61 -7.05
CA PHE A 62 4.54 4.82 -7.77
C PHE A 62 3.62 5.14 -8.96
N ASN A 63 2.75 4.20 -9.38
CA ASN A 63 1.74 4.41 -10.41
C ASN A 63 0.53 5.18 -9.85
N THR A 64 0.72 6.48 -9.61
CA THR A 64 -0.31 7.32 -8.99
C THR A 64 -1.58 7.42 -9.84
N ALA A 65 -1.44 7.64 -11.15
CA ALA A 65 -2.56 7.99 -12.01
C ALA A 65 -3.59 6.85 -12.13
N ASP A 66 -3.12 5.61 -12.31
CA ASP A 66 -4.03 4.48 -12.54
C ASP A 66 -4.65 3.99 -11.23
N TYR A 67 -3.91 3.99 -10.12
CA TYR A 67 -4.47 3.60 -8.83
C TYR A 67 -5.46 4.61 -8.26
N VAL A 68 -5.33 5.91 -8.56
CA VAL A 68 -6.38 6.90 -8.23
C VAL A 68 -7.66 6.66 -9.04
N LYS A 69 -7.54 6.31 -10.33
CA LYS A 69 -8.72 5.93 -11.13
C LYS A 69 -9.35 4.65 -10.60
N LEU A 70 -8.54 3.65 -10.26
CA LEU A 70 -8.99 2.37 -9.74
C LEU A 70 -9.71 2.53 -8.40
N HIS A 71 -9.16 3.35 -7.49
CA HIS A 71 -9.81 3.75 -6.26
C HIS A 71 -11.23 4.29 -6.49
N LEU A 72 -11.37 5.29 -7.38
CA LEU A 72 -12.67 5.87 -7.69
C LEU A 72 -13.64 4.85 -8.29
N ALA A 73 -13.15 3.96 -9.15
CA ALA A 73 -13.96 2.89 -9.73
C ALA A 73 -14.47 1.92 -8.65
N TRP A 74 -13.63 1.52 -7.71
CA TRP A 74 -14.00 0.65 -6.59
C TRP A 74 -15.07 1.29 -5.71
N LEU A 75 -14.88 2.55 -5.31
CA LEU A 75 -15.87 3.28 -4.51
C LEU A 75 -17.21 3.41 -5.23
N ASN A 76 -17.20 3.75 -6.53
CA ASN A 76 -18.43 3.86 -7.33
C ASN A 76 -19.17 2.52 -7.46
N ASN A 77 -18.44 1.41 -7.42
CA ASN A 77 -19.00 0.05 -7.47
C ASN A 77 -19.38 -0.49 -6.07
N GLY A 78 -19.23 0.31 -5.00
CA GLY A 78 -19.50 -0.12 -3.63
C GLY A 78 -18.52 -1.17 -3.11
N GLN A 79 -17.31 -1.22 -3.68
CA GLN A 79 -16.23 -2.13 -3.26
C GLN A 79 -15.32 -1.44 -2.26
N ASP A 80 -14.93 -2.18 -1.22
CA ASP A 80 -14.01 -1.72 -0.19
C ASP A 80 -12.57 -2.18 -0.49
N HIS A 81 -11.59 -1.35 -0.15
CA HIS A 81 -10.17 -1.71 -0.11
C HIS A 81 -9.49 -1.23 1.17
N PHE A 82 -8.35 -1.83 1.51
CA PHE A 82 -7.62 -1.57 2.76
C PHE A 82 -6.66 -0.36 2.62
N GLY A 83 -7.02 0.58 1.76
CA GLY A 83 -6.26 1.79 1.48
C GLY A 83 -5.21 1.65 0.37
N ILE A 84 -4.86 2.80 -0.21
CA ILE A 84 -3.84 2.93 -1.25
C ILE A 84 -2.93 4.09 -0.88
N ILE A 85 -1.63 3.88 -0.92
CA ILE A 85 -0.61 4.91 -0.74
C ILE A 85 0.07 5.13 -2.08
N VAL A 86 0.08 6.37 -2.55
CA VAL A 86 0.69 6.76 -3.81
C VAL A 86 1.87 7.69 -3.58
N SER A 87 2.84 7.63 -4.47
CA SER A 87 3.93 8.60 -4.49
C SER A 87 4.49 8.78 -5.90
N GLU A 88 5.24 9.84 -6.10
CA GLU A 88 6.18 9.90 -7.21
C GLU A 88 7.35 8.95 -6.93
N GLN A 89 8.14 8.60 -7.94
CA GLN A 89 9.30 7.75 -7.72
C GLN A 89 10.33 8.48 -6.84
N LEU A 90 10.64 7.88 -5.68
CA LEU A 90 11.59 8.43 -4.73
C LEU A 90 12.82 7.50 -4.59
N PRO A 91 13.98 8.04 -4.20
CA PRO A 91 15.12 7.22 -3.80
C PRO A 91 14.72 6.25 -2.68
N ILE A 92 15.34 5.08 -2.65
CA ILE A 92 15.02 4.02 -1.68
C ILE A 92 15.05 4.48 -0.21
N GLY A 93 16.06 5.28 0.17
CA GLY A 93 16.21 5.78 1.53
C GLY A 93 15.05 6.70 1.92
N GLU A 94 14.66 7.58 1.01
CA GLU A 94 13.55 8.50 1.21
C GLU A 94 12.20 7.77 1.24
N THR A 95 11.99 6.82 0.32
CA THR A 95 10.80 5.94 0.30
C THR A 95 10.63 5.22 1.64
N SER A 96 11.71 4.58 2.12
CA SER A 96 11.67 3.82 3.38
C SER A 96 11.40 4.72 4.58
N ARG A 97 12.01 5.90 4.61
CA ARG A 97 11.86 6.88 5.70
C ARG A 97 10.44 7.44 5.77
N ARG A 98 9.85 7.82 4.64
CA ARG A 98 8.48 8.36 4.61
C ARG A 98 7.44 7.29 4.89
N LEU A 99 7.61 6.08 4.36
CA LEU A 99 6.72 4.95 4.69
C LEU A 99 6.78 4.64 6.17
N LEU A 100 7.97 4.65 6.77
CA LEU A 100 8.11 4.48 8.21
C LEU A 100 7.38 5.58 9.00
N ASN A 101 7.47 6.85 8.58
CA ASN A 101 6.75 7.94 9.23
C ASN A 101 5.23 7.76 9.14
N LEU A 102 4.72 7.37 7.96
CA LEU A 102 3.31 7.06 7.74
C LEU A 102 2.83 5.93 8.64
N LEU A 103 3.54 4.79 8.64
CA LEU A 103 3.14 3.61 9.40
C LEU A 103 3.15 3.82 10.92
N ASN A 104 3.84 4.86 11.42
CA ASN A 104 3.82 5.26 12.83
C ASN A 104 2.72 6.28 13.18
N GLN A 105 2.08 6.91 12.18
CA GLN A 105 1.13 8.01 12.37
C GLN A 105 -0.30 7.66 11.96
N VAL A 106 -0.48 6.62 11.12
CA VAL A 106 -1.75 6.27 10.50
C VAL A 106 -2.11 4.83 10.85
N THR A 107 -3.34 4.62 11.30
CA THR A 107 -3.87 3.28 11.59
C THR A 107 -4.43 2.60 10.33
N ALA A 108 -4.67 1.28 10.39
CA ALA A 108 -5.29 0.59 9.26
C ALA A 108 -6.75 1.04 9.02
N GLU A 109 -7.43 1.51 10.07
CA GLU A 109 -8.78 2.07 9.97
C GLU A 109 -8.76 3.42 9.24
N ASP A 110 -7.83 4.31 9.60
CA ASP A 110 -7.72 5.65 8.98
C ASP A 110 -7.51 5.58 7.45
N VAL A 111 -6.76 4.58 6.99
CA VAL A 111 -6.42 4.44 5.56
C VAL A 111 -7.45 3.65 4.76
N ARG A 112 -8.42 2.99 5.42
CA ARG A 112 -9.43 2.16 4.74
C ARG A 112 -10.26 3.00 3.76
N ASN A 113 -10.40 2.51 2.53
CA ASN A 113 -11.08 3.22 1.45
C ASN A 113 -10.53 4.64 1.18
N GLN A 114 -9.27 4.91 1.54
CA GLN A 114 -8.61 6.19 1.28
C GLN A 114 -7.43 6.05 0.32
N VAL A 115 -7.08 7.16 -0.32
CA VAL A 115 -5.80 7.34 -0.99
C VAL A 115 -4.96 8.33 -0.18
N LEU A 116 -3.78 7.92 0.25
CA LEU A 116 -2.82 8.79 0.94
C LEU A 116 -1.62 9.09 0.06
N TRP A 117 -1.15 10.33 0.13
CA TRP A 117 0.04 10.80 -0.58
C TRP A 117 1.25 10.69 0.34
N LEU A 118 2.24 9.90 -0.06
CA LEU A 118 3.45 9.69 0.76
C LEU A 118 4.22 10.99 1.02
N GLN A 119 4.04 12.01 0.17
CA GLN A 119 4.63 13.34 0.30
C GLN A 119 4.22 14.08 1.59
N ALA A 120 3.11 13.70 2.22
CA ALA A 120 2.67 14.28 3.48
C ALA A 120 3.52 13.83 4.70
N PHE A 121 4.31 12.75 4.56
CA PHE A 121 5.01 12.08 5.67
C PHE A 121 6.52 12.32 5.62
N LYS A 122 6.93 13.58 5.53
CA LYS A 122 8.33 13.99 5.42
C LYS A 122 9.16 13.76 6.66
#